data_AF-A0A4U0WHK6-F1
#
_entry.id   AF-A0A4U0WHK6-F1
#
_cell.length_a   1.000
_cell.length_b   1.000
_cell.length_c   1.000
_cell.angle_alpha   90.00
_cell.angle_beta   90.00
_cell.angle_gamma   90.00
#
_symmetry.space_group_name_H-M   'P 1'
#
loop_
_entity.id
_entity.type
_entity.pdbx_description
1 polymer ?
#
loop_
_entity_poly.entity_id
_entity_poly.type
_entity_poly.pdbx_seq_one_letter_code
_entity_poly.pdbx_strand_id
1 'polypeptide(L)'
;MAIPLLRLPANIRRAVFNHVSATSPPLRPTSAYAASTRTYTTTTTTPPPPESSVNHTEVSHFSALASSWWDPHGSSRLLHLMNPLRHDFLSRCLSASPPGPDTKLHFLDIGCGGGIFAESAARLAIAGSVTAIDPTPEVIAVAKKHQRSDPLLMQPGRLTYLQTPIEDLHTHTTPND
;
A
#
# COMPACT_ATOMS: atom_id res chain seq x y z
N MET A 1 31.18 -22.02 13.45
CA MET A 1 30.68 -22.05 12.06
C MET A 1 29.17 -21.78 12.13
N ALA A 2 28.75 -20.52 11.94
CA ALA A 2 27.36 -20.09 12.18
C ALA A 2 26.54 -20.16 10.88
N ILE A 3 25.40 -20.86 10.91
CA ILE A 3 24.45 -20.93 9.79
C ILE A 3 23.62 -19.63 9.78
N PRO A 4 23.50 -18.90 8.67
CA PRO A 4 22.69 -17.69 8.59
C PRO A 4 21.22 -17.98 8.89
N LEU A 5 20.57 -17.18 9.75
CA LEU A 5 19.15 -17.32 10.14
C LEU A 5 18.20 -17.38 8.92
N LEU A 6 18.59 -16.81 7.77
CA LEU A 6 17.85 -16.85 6.52
C LEU A 6 17.85 -18.21 5.80
N ARG A 7 18.56 -19.22 6.30
CA ARG A 7 18.52 -20.60 5.76
C ARG A 7 17.65 -21.55 6.57
N LEU A 8 17.05 -21.10 7.67
CA LEU A 8 16.22 -21.94 8.51
C LEU A 8 14.75 -21.97 8.01
N PRO A 9 14.05 -23.12 8.17
CA PRO A 9 12.61 -23.26 7.96
C PRO A 9 11.78 -22.23 8.76
N ALA A 10 10.64 -21.81 8.22
CA ALA A 10 9.82 -20.69 8.72
C ALA A 10 9.34 -20.87 10.18
N ASN A 11 9.06 -22.10 10.60
CA ASN A 11 8.68 -22.45 11.97
C ASN A 11 9.79 -22.20 12.99
N ILE A 12 11.06 -22.37 12.61
CA ILE A 12 12.21 -22.17 13.50
C ILE A 12 12.53 -20.67 13.66
N ARG A 13 12.33 -19.87 12.60
CA ARG A 13 12.48 -18.40 12.67
C ARG A 13 11.49 -17.77 13.67
N ARG A 14 10.27 -18.30 13.74
CA ARG A 14 9.20 -17.84 14.64
C ARG A 14 9.52 -18.10 16.12
N ALA A 15 10.16 -19.23 16.44
CA ALA A 15 10.51 -19.57 17.81
C ALA A 15 11.63 -18.69 18.38
N VAL A 16 12.63 -18.35 17.56
CA VAL A 16 13.76 -17.48 17.97
C VAL A 16 13.29 -16.05 18.24
N PHE A 17 12.32 -15.54 17.47
CA PHE A 17 11.76 -14.21 17.66
C PHE A 17 10.90 -14.08 18.94
N ASN A 18 10.15 -15.13 19.29
CA ASN A 18 9.29 -15.12 20.47
C ASN A 18 10.07 -15.11 21.80
N HIS A 19 11.33 -15.53 21.81
CA HIS A 19 12.13 -15.56 23.04
C HIS A 19 12.65 -14.17 23.46
N VAL A 20 12.67 -13.20 22.54
CA VAL A 20 13.21 -11.84 22.79
C VAL A 20 12.15 -10.87 23.35
N SER A 21 10.86 -11.20 23.30
CA SER A 21 9.77 -10.30 23.69
C SER A 21 9.41 -10.27 25.19
N ALA A 22 10.20 -10.90 26.07
CA ALA A 22 9.79 -11.11 27.47
C ALA A 22 10.25 -10.04 28.48
N THR A 23 10.89 -8.94 28.09
CA THR A 23 11.28 -7.89 29.06
C THR A 23 11.23 -6.48 28.45
N SER A 24 10.09 -5.81 28.57
CA SER A 24 9.99 -4.35 28.37
C SER A 24 9.57 -3.68 29.68
N PRO A 25 10.22 -2.60 30.13
CA PRO A 25 9.83 -1.88 31.34
C PRO A 25 8.57 -1.03 31.10
N PRO A 26 7.81 -0.67 32.16
CA PRO A 26 6.59 0.12 32.02
C PRO A 26 6.89 1.57 31.61
N LEU A 27 6.03 2.14 30.75
CA LEU A 27 6.11 3.52 30.29
C LEU A 27 5.66 4.49 31.41
N ARG A 28 6.44 5.56 31.61
CA ARG A 28 6.16 6.66 32.54
C ARG A 28 5.07 7.59 31.97
N PRO A 29 4.26 8.27 32.80
CA PRO A 29 3.25 9.20 32.30
C PRO A 29 3.90 10.45 31.69
N THR A 30 3.44 10.85 30.50
CA THR A 30 3.86 12.06 29.80
C THR A 30 3.24 13.30 30.43
N SER A 31 4.09 14.30 30.69
CA SER A 31 3.71 15.66 31.08
C SER A 31 2.67 16.24 30.11
N ALA A 32 1.66 16.92 30.66
CA ALA A 32 0.61 17.57 29.89
C ALA A 32 1.21 18.57 28.89
N TYR A 33 0.99 18.31 27.59
CA TYR A 33 1.28 19.23 26.51
C TYR A 33 0.23 20.35 26.58
N ALA A 34 0.65 21.58 26.83
CA ALA A 34 -0.23 22.74 26.76
C ALA A 34 -0.75 22.89 25.31
N ALA A 35 -2.08 22.84 25.15
CA ALA A 35 -2.71 23.03 23.86
C ALA A 35 -2.56 24.48 23.40
N SER A 36 -1.67 24.71 22.44
CA SER A 36 -1.61 25.99 21.72
C SER A 36 -2.76 26.03 20.71
N THR A 37 -3.88 26.66 21.08
CA THR A 37 -5.00 26.91 20.18
C THR A 37 -4.56 27.87 19.08
N ARG A 38 -4.25 27.34 17.89
CA ARG A 38 -4.07 28.15 16.69
C ARG A 38 -5.44 28.49 16.13
N THR A 39 -5.84 29.74 16.24
CA THR A 39 -7.03 30.29 15.60
C THR A 39 -6.75 30.44 14.11
N TYR A 40 -7.41 29.64 13.27
CA TYR A 40 -7.41 29.83 11.82
C TYR A 40 -8.63 30.70 11.48
N THR A 41 -8.38 31.90 10.96
CA THR A 41 -9.42 32.79 10.45
C THR A 41 -9.70 32.38 9.00
N THR A 42 -10.88 31.83 8.72
CA THR A 42 -11.31 31.52 7.35
C THR A 42 -11.86 32.79 6.72
N THR A 43 -11.08 33.45 5.86
CA THR A 43 -11.62 34.48 4.97
C THR A 43 -12.42 33.77 3.88
N THR A 44 -13.71 34.11 3.75
CA THR A 44 -14.59 33.62 2.68
C THR A 44 -14.14 34.23 1.36
N THR A 45 -13.13 33.62 0.74
CA THR A 45 -12.77 33.84 -0.66
C THR A 45 -13.29 32.65 -1.43
N THR A 46 -13.99 32.90 -2.54
CA THR A 46 -14.42 31.92 -3.54
C THR A 46 -13.37 30.81 -3.69
N PRO A 47 -13.73 29.52 -3.58
CA PRO A 47 -12.73 28.47 -3.67
C PRO A 47 -12.04 28.58 -5.04
N PRO A 48 -10.69 28.55 -5.09
CA PRO A 48 -9.99 28.41 -6.34
C PRO A 48 -10.53 27.15 -7.07
N PRO A 49 -10.47 27.11 -8.41
CA PRO A 49 -10.76 25.87 -9.14
C PRO A 49 -9.96 24.73 -8.49
N PRO A 50 -10.49 23.50 -8.42
CA PRO A 50 -9.83 22.41 -7.71
C PRO A 50 -8.41 22.25 -8.27
N GLU A 51 -7.42 22.69 -7.51
CA GLU A 51 -6.02 22.52 -7.86
C GLU A 51 -5.72 21.03 -7.73
N SER A 52 -5.14 20.44 -8.78
CA SER A 52 -4.77 19.03 -8.74
C SER A 52 -3.77 18.78 -7.61
N SER A 53 -3.96 17.66 -6.91
CA SER A 53 -3.02 17.23 -5.87
C SER A 53 -1.75 16.59 -6.45
N VAL A 54 -1.73 16.35 -7.77
CA VAL A 54 -0.62 15.71 -8.48
C VAL A 54 0.54 16.69 -8.67
N ASN A 55 1.71 16.30 -8.17
CA ASN A 55 2.95 17.04 -8.41
C ASN A 55 3.69 16.50 -9.64
N HIS A 56 3.78 17.30 -10.70
CA HIS A 56 4.49 16.94 -11.94
C HIS A 56 5.97 16.60 -11.76
N THR A 57 6.63 17.18 -10.74
CA THR A 57 8.04 16.85 -10.45
C THR A 57 8.16 15.43 -9.89
N GLU A 58 7.22 15.01 -9.05
CA GLU A 58 7.18 13.65 -8.51
C GLU A 58 6.84 12.64 -9.61
N VAL A 59 5.86 12.95 -10.47
CA VAL A 59 5.56 12.14 -11.67
C VAL A 59 6.83 11.92 -12.49
N SER A 60 7.52 13.01 -12.85
CA SER A 60 8.76 12.93 -13.65
C SER A 60 9.86 12.12 -12.96
N HIS A 61 10.00 12.26 -11.64
CA HIS A 61 10.95 11.50 -10.84
C HIS A 61 10.67 9.99 -10.91
N PHE A 62 9.42 9.57 -10.70
CA PHE A 62 9.05 8.16 -10.74
C PHE A 62 9.06 7.58 -12.15
N SER A 63 8.73 8.37 -13.18
CA SER A 63 8.89 7.98 -14.58
C SER A 63 10.32 7.59 -14.90
N ALA A 64 11.31 8.36 -14.43
CA ALA A 64 12.73 8.06 -14.66
C ALA A 64 13.19 6.75 -14.01
N LEU A 65 12.56 6.34 -12.90
CA LEU A 65 12.89 5.14 -12.15
C LEU A 65 12.10 3.89 -12.58
N ALA A 66 11.04 4.06 -13.38
CA ALA A 66 10.06 3.04 -13.72
C ALA A 66 10.68 1.74 -14.25
N SER A 67 11.69 1.83 -15.12
CA SER A 67 12.29 0.65 -15.76
C SER A 67 12.90 -0.36 -14.77
N SER A 68 13.34 0.09 -13.59
CA SER A 68 13.95 -0.76 -12.56
C SER A 68 12.99 -1.16 -11.43
N TRP A 69 11.68 -0.86 -11.57
CA TRP A 69 10.73 -1.01 -10.46
C TRP A 69 10.63 -2.43 -9.90
N TRP A 70 10.76 -3.43 -10.77
CA TRP A 70 10.71 -4.85 -10.41
C TRP A 70 12.09 -5.49 -10.22
N ASP A 71 13.18 -4.72 -10.32
CA ASP A 71 14.51 -5.20 -9.92
C ASP A 71 14.58 -5.20 -8.38
N PRO A 72 14.78 -6.37 -7.73
CA PRO A 72 14.90 -6.45 -6.27
C PRO A 72 16.14 -5.71 -5.72
N HIS A 73 17.07 -5.34 -6.58
CA HIS A 73 18.26 -4.55 -6.26
C HIS A 73 18.22 -3.11 -6.82
N GLY A 74 17.14 -2.73 -7.52
CA GLY A 74 16.96 -1.43 -8.14
C GLY A 74 16.46 -0.33 -7.18
N SER A 75 16.01 0.80 -7.73
CA SER A 75 15.57 1.97 -6.95
C SER A 75 14.40 1.68 -6.01
N SER A 76 13.54 0.73 -6.39
CA SER A 76 12.37 0.30 -5.60
C SER A 76 12.67 -0.83 -4.62
N ARG A 77 13.95 -1.20 -4.40
CA ARG A 77 14.37 -2.28 -3.50
C ARG A 77 13.72 -2.23 -2.11
N LEU A 78 13.64 -1.03 -1.52
CA LEU A 78 13.03 -0.89 -0.19
C LEU A 78 11.54 -1.29 -0.19
N LEU A 79 10.81 -0.99 -1.27
CA LEU A 79 9.41 -1.38 -1.41
C LEU A 79 9.24 -2.90 -1.44
N HIS A 80 10.13 -3.61 -2.16
CA HIS A 80 10.16 -5.08 -2.18
C HIS A 80 10.40 -5.66 -0.78
N LEU A 81 11.40 -5.11 -0.06
CA LEU A 81 11.74 -5.57 1.30
C LEU A 81 10.63 -5.29 2.32
N MET A 82 9.93 -4.16 2.17
CA MET A 82 8.83 -3.78 3.06
C MET A 82 7.53 -4.54 2.77
N ASN A 83 7.35 -5.08 1.56
CA ASN A 83 6.07 -5.65 1.14
C ASN A 83 5.52 -6.73 2.09
N PRO A 84 6.32 -7.71 2.58
CA PRO A 84 5.83 -8.68 3.55
C PRO A 84 5.30 -8.05 4.85
N LEU A 85 5.97 -7.01 5.36
CA LEU A 85 5.52 -6.31 6.57
C LEU A 85 4.22 -5.54 6.36
N ARG A 86 3.96 -5.04 5.14
CA ARG A 86 2.67 -4.42 4.79
C ARG A 86 1.54 -5.44 4.84
N HIS A 87 1.78 -6.67 4.37
CA HIS A 87 0.82 -7.78 4.50
C HIS A 87 0.60 -8.21 5.94
N ASP A 88 1.63 -8.22 6.79
CA ASP A 88 1.48 -8.48 8.22
C ASP A 88 0.63 -7.40 8.91
N PHE A 89 0.79 -6.14 8.51
CA PHE A 89 -0.06 -5.05 8.99
C PHE A 89 -1.51 -5.19 8.51
N LEU A 90 -1.72 -5.41 7.20
CA LEU A 90 -3.05 -5.64 6.64
C LEU A 90 -3.76 -6.81 7.33
N SER A 91 -3.07 -7.92 7.55
CA SER A 91 -3.61 -9.10 8.22
C SER A 91 -4.06 -8.81 9.66
N ARG A 92 -3.31 -7.97 10.39
CA ARG A 92 -3.70 -7.52 11.73
C ARG A 92 -4.93 -6.60 11.71
N CYS A 93 -5.01 -5.68 10.75
CA CYS A 93 -6.18 -4.83 10.58
C CYS A 93 -7.44 -5.65 10.28
N LEU A 94 -7.34 -6.61 9.36
CA LEU A 94 -8.44 -7.53 9.03
C LEU A 94 -8.80 -8.44 10.22
N SER A 95 -7.85 -8.81 11.07
CA SER A 95 -8.15 -9.61 12.26
C SER A 95 -8.88 -8.80 13.34
N ALA A 96 -8.66 -7.49 13.41
CA ALA A 96 -9.34 -6.60 14.35
C ALA A 96 -10.80 -6.33 13.95
N SER A 97 -11.12 -6.43 12.65
CA SER A 97 -12.48 -6.34 12.10
C SER A 97 -12.64 -7.41 11.02
N PRO A 98 -12.87 -8.68 11.43
CA PRO A 98 -12.91 -9.78 10.48
C PRO A 98 -14.08 -9.63 9.52
N PRO A 99 -13.85 -9.77 8.20
CA PRO A 99 -14.94 -9.83 7.25
C PRO A 99 -15.80 -11.08 7.51
N GLY A 100 -17.06 -11.04 7.08
CA GLY A 100 -17.96 -12.17 7.24
C GLY A 100 -17.44 -13.44 6.57
N PRO A 101 -17.96 -14.62 6.97
CA PRO A 101 -17.62 -15.88 6.31
C PRO A 101 -17.86 -15.77 4.79
N ASP A 102 -16.94 -16.32 4.00
CA ASP A 102 -16.92 -16.31 2.53
C ASP A 102 -16.92 -14.93 1.86
N THR A 103 -16.75 -13.85 2.62
CA THR A 103 -16.68 -12.49 2.07
C THR A 103 -15.37 -12.29 1.31
N LYS A 104 -15.47 -11.85 0.06
CA LYS A 104 -14.34 -11.38 -0.74
C LYS A 104 -14.18 -9.88 -0.59
N LEU A 105 -12.93 -9.42 -0.45
CA LEU A 105 -12.61 -8.00 -0.32
C LEU A 105 -12.24 -7.38 -1.66
N HIS A 106 -12.67 -6.15 -1.86
CA HIS A 106 -12.31 -5.32 -3.00
C HIS A 106 -11.31 -4.26 -2.52
N PHE A 107 -10.07 -4.35 -2.99
CA PHE A 107 -9.01 -3.45 -2.57
C PHE A 107 -8.85 -2.28 -3.56
N LEU A 108 -8.52 -1.10 -3.03
CA LEU A 108 -8.06 0.06 -3.79
C LEU A 108 -6.63 0.40 -3.36
N ASP A 109 -5.67 0.29 -4.27
CA ASP A 109 -4.26 0.65 -4.06
C ASP A 109 -3.99 2.03 -4.70
N ILE A 110 -3.92 3.08 -3.87
CA ILE A 110 -3.72 4.47 -4.29
C ILE A 110 -2.23 4.78 -4.32
N GLY A 111 -1.72 5.26 -5.47
CA GLY A 111 -0.27 5.44 -5.66
C GLY A 111 0.43 4.09 -5.82
N CYS A 112 -0.16 3.21 -6.63
CA CYS A 112 0.30 1.83 -6.79
C CYS A 112 1.67 1.71 -7.46
N GLY A 113 2.14 2.77 -8.14
CA GLY A 113 3.39 2.78 -8.88
C GLY A 113 3.48 1.62 -9.88
N GLY A 114 4.63 0.93 -9.87
CA GLY A 114 4.86 -0.26 -10.69
C GLY A 114 4.15 -1.53 -10.20
N GLY A 115 3.32 -1.48 -9.15
CA GLY A 115 2.38 -2.55 -8.83
C GLY A 115 2.81 -3.59 -7.78
N ILE A 116 3.93 -3.39 -7.07
CA ILE A 116 4.47 -4.37 -6.10
C ILE A 116 3.42 -4.82 -5.08
N PHE A 117 2.73 -3.86 -4.45
CA PHE A 117 1.71 -4.17 -3.45
C PHE A 117 0.44 -4.69 -4.12
N ALA A 118 -0.13 -3.96 -5.09
CA ALA A 118 -1.32 -4.36 -5.85
C ALA A 118 -1.28 -5.83 -6.33
N GLU A 119 -0.19 -6.27 -6.96
CA GLU A 119 -0.07 -7.66 -7.43
C GLU A 119 -0.08 -8.66 -6.27
N SER A 120 0.69 -8.39 -5.21
CA SER A 120 0.72 -9.27 -4.04
C SER A 120 -0.60 -9.31 -3.28
N ALA A 121 -1.35 -8.20 -3.24
CA ALA A 121 -2.69 -8.13 -2.67
C ALA A 121 -3.69 -8.93 -3.51
N ALA A 122 -3.61 -8.85 -4.84
CA ALA A 122 -4.49 -9.59 -5.75
C ALA A 122 -4.32 -11.12 -5.66
N ARG A 123 -3.15 -11.60 -5.22
CA ARG A 123 -2.87 -13.01 -4.96
C ARG A 123 -3.46 -13.53 -3.64
N LEU A 124 -3.94 -12.66 -2.75
CA LEU A 124 -4.54 -13.08 -1.49
C LEU A 124 -5.84 -13.84 -1.77
N ALA A 125 -6.05 -14.97 -1.10
CA ALA A 125 -7.27 -15.75 -1.25
C ALA A 125 -8.54 -14.97 -0.88
N ILE A 126 -8.42 -13.99 0.02
CA ILE A 126 -9.52 -13.12 0.46
C ILE A 126 -9.84 -12.02 -0.57
N ALA A 127 -8.94 -11.75 -1.51
CA ALA A 127 -9.17 -10.74 -2.55
C ALA A 127 -10.19 -11.25 -3.58
N GLY A 128 -11.27 -10.49 -3.73
CA GLY A 128 -12.17 -10.57 -4.87
C GLY A 128 -11.60 -9.84 -6.07
N SER A 129 -11.24 -8.57 -5.87
CA SER A 129 -10.59 -7.73 -6.87
C SER A 129 -9.63 -6.73 -6.25
N VAL A 130 -8.71 -6.21 -7.08
CA VAL A 130 -7.86 -5.07 -6.75
C VAL A 130 -7.98 -4.04 -7.88
N THR A 131 -8.33 -2.81 -7.53
CA THR A 131 -8.17 -1.64 -8.40
C THR A 131 -6.93 -0.90 -7.92
N ALA A 132 -6.00 -0.61 -8.83
CA ALA A 132 -4.74 0.03 -8.52
C ALA A 132 -4.60 1.27 -9.39
N ILE A 133 -4.34 2.43 -8.77
CA ILE A 133 -4.30 3.72 -9.45
C ILE A 133 -2.97 4.43 -9.24
N ASP A 134 -2.51 5.12 -10.26
CA ASP A 134 -1.37 6.04 -10.19
C ASP A 134 -1.49 7.07 -11.31
N PRO A 135 -1.17 8.35 -11.08
CA PRO A 135 -1.19 9.35 -12.16
C PRO A 135 -0.05 9.19 -13.17
N THR A 136 1.01 8.45 -12.83
CA THR A 136 2.26 8.37 -13.62
C THR A 136 2.14 7.30 -14.73
N PRO A 137 2.17 7.68 -16.02
CA PRO A 137 1.97 6.73 -17.12
C PRO A 137 3.04 5.62 -17.19
N GLU A 138 4.31 5.96 -16.96
CA GLU A 138 5.44 5.04 -17.12
C GLU A 138 5.42 3.93 -16.08
N VAL A 139 5.10 4.23 -14.82
CA VAL A 139 5.01 3.19 -13.77
C VAL A 139 3.79 2.30 -13.98
N ILE A 140 2.66 2.84 -14.44
CA ILE A 140 1.49 2.03 -14.83
C ILE A 140 1.81 1.12 -16.01
N ALA A 141 2.58 1.59 -16.99
CA ALA A 141 3.02 0.76 -18.11
C ALA A 141 3.90 -0.41 -17.63
N VAL A 142 4.80 -0.17 -16.68
CA VAL A 142 5.62 -1.21 -16.03
C VAL A 142 4.77 -2.19 -15.24
N ALA A 143 3.79 -1.70 -14.46
CA ALA A 143 2.86 -2.53 -13.71
C ALA A 143 2.06 -3.47 -14.64
N LYS A 144 1.44 -2.92 -15.68
CA LYS A 144 0.70 -3.71 -16.69
C LYS A 144 1.60 -4.67 -17.47
N LYS A 145 2.88 -4.34 -17.67
CA LYS A 145 3.85 -5.26 -18.28
C LYS A 145 4.15 -6.44 -17.36
N HIS A 146 4.37 -6.19 -16.07
CA HIS A 146 4.66 -7.22 -15.09
C HIS A 146 3.44 -8.12 -14.84
N GLN A 147 2.25 -7.54 -14.69
CA GLN A 147 0.97 -8.24 -14.57
C GLN A 147 0.77 -9.33 -15.62
N ARG A 148 1.14 -9.05 -16.89
CA ARG A 148 0.97 -9.97 -18.02
C ARG A 148 1.75 -11.28 -17.89
N SER A 149 2.77 -11.32 -17.03
CA SER A 149 3.54 -12.54 -16.77
C SER A 149 2.83 -13.51 -15.81
N ASP A 150 1.75 -13.07 -15.16
CA ASP A 150 0.99 -13.90 -14.24
C ASP A 150 -0.46 -14.13 -14.70
N PRO A 151 -0.80 -15.39 -15.09
CA PRO A 151 -2.15 -15.76 -15.47
C PRO A 151 -3.21 -15.47 -14.42
N LEU A 152 -2.89 -15.56 -13.12
CA LEU A 152 -3.86 -15.27 -12.06
C LEU A 152 -4.29 -13.81 -12.12
N LEU A 153 -3.34 -12.89 -12.25
CA LEU A 153 -3.61 -11.45 -12.29
C LEU A 153 -4.32 -11.01 -13.59
N MET A 154 -4.19 -11.80 -14.65
CA MET A 154 -4.86 -11.58 -15.93
C MET A 154 -6.31 -12.09 -15.95
N GLN A 155 -6.78 -12.77 -14.90
CA GLN A 155 -8.18 -13.15 -14.80
C GLN A 155 -9.08 -11.90 -14.80
N PRO A 156 -10.24 -11.92 -15.50
CA PRO A 156 -11.15 -10.79 -15.55
C PRO A 156 -11.53 -10.27 -14.16
N GLY A 157 -11.34 -8.98 -13.93
CA GLY A 157 -11.67 -8.32 -12.66
C GLY A 157 -10.71 -8.61 -11.50
N ARG A 158 -9.68 -9.46 -11.67
CA ARG A 158 -8.75 -9.77 -10.58
C ARG A 158 -7.91 -8.56 -10.16
N LEU A 159 -7.27 -7.93 -11.14
CA LEU A 159 -6.42 -6.76 -10.93
C LEU A 159 -6.57 -5.80 -12.11
N THR A 160 -6.94 -4.56 -11.82
CA THR A 160 -7.13 -3.50 -12.81
C THR A 160 -6.24 -2.31 -12.47
N TYR A 161 -5.37 -1.93 -13.42
CA TYR A 161 -4.56 -0.71 -13.32
C TYR A 161 -5.20 0.45 -14.10
N LEU A 162 -5.43 1.57 -13.41
CA LEU A 162 -5.92 2.81 -13.99
C LEU A 162 -4.86 3.89 -13.88
N GLN A 163 -4.54 4.54 -15.00
CA GLN A 163 -3.73 5.76 -14.97
C GLN A 163 -4.66 6.93 -14.64
N THR A 164 -4.79 7.24 -13.37
CA THR A 164 -5.70 8.28 -12.88
C THR A 164 -5.21 8.77 -11.53
N PRO A 165 -5.32 10.08 -11.24
CA PRO A 165 -5.18 10.55 -9.88
C PRO A 165 -6.40 10.17 -9.05
N ILE A 166 -6.30 10.32 -7.72
CA ILE A 166 -7.37 9.97 -6.78
C ILE A 166 -8.57 10.92 -6.91
N GLU A 167 -8.34 12.20 -7.20
CA GLU A 167 -9.39 13.20 -7.39
C GLU A 167 -10.35 12.88 -8.55
N ASP A 168 -9.90 12.08 -9.52
CA ASP A 168 -10.69 11.69 -10.69
C ASP A 168 -11.47 10.37 -10.47
N LEU A 169 -11.26 9.68 -9.34
CA LEU A 169 -12.10 8.54 -8.99
C LEU A 169 -13.48 9.02 -8.53
N HIS A 170 -14.51 8.68 -9.30
CA HIS A 170 -15.89 8.96 -8.92
C HIS A 170 -16.20 8.34 -7.56
N THR A 171 -16.73 9.14 -6.65
CA THR A 171 -17.30 8.63 -5.41
C THR A 171 -18.47 7.73 -5.76
N HIS A 172 -18.51 6.52 -5.18
CA HIS A 172 -19.74 5.76 -5.17
C HIS A 172 -20.78 6.58 -4.40
N THR A 173 -21.79 7.09 -5.10
CA THR A 173 -22.98 7.61 -4.46
C THR A 173 -23.61 6.46 -3.70
N THR A 174 -23.59 6.51 -2.37
CA THR A 174 -24.41 5.60 -1.57
C THR A 174 -25.87 5.82 -1.96
N PRO A 175 -26.68 4.77 -2.21
CA PRO A 175 -28.08 4.93 -2.64
C PRO A 175 -29.04 5.59 -1.63
N ASN A 176 -28.59 6.37 -0.64
CA ASN A 176 -29.42 7.00 0.40
C ASN A 176 -28.79 8.29 0.97
N ASP A 177 -28.48 9.26 0.10
CA ASP A 177 -28.61 10.68 0.46
C ASP A 177 -29.92 11.22 -0.14
#